data_AF-X0YA43-F1
#
_entry.id   AF-X0YA43-F1
#
_cell.length_a   1.000
_cell.length_b   1.000
_cell.length_c   1.000
_cell.angle_alpha   90.00
_cell.angle_beta   90.00
_cell.angle_gamma   90.00
#
_symmetry.space_group_name_H-M   'P 1'
#
loop_
_entity.id
_entity.type
_entity.pdbx_description
1 polymer ?
#
loop_
_entity_poly.entity_id
_entity_poly.type
_entity_poly.pdbx_seq_one_letter_code
_entity_poly.pdbx_strand_id
1 'polypeptide(L)'
;MQKIGLVVKKGARKARKAGKELEAWLKEQGLEVFIDEVEVKNSSESCRTEPPSPIPDDVDLIVVLGGDGTLLYTARAVRKSGAPLLGVNLGGLGFLTEIGLKDLYAT
;
A
#
# COMPACT_ATOMS: atom_id res chain seq x y z
N MET A 1 -15.37 -10.17 9.02
CA MET A 1 -13.90 -10.28 8.99
C MET A 1 -13.41 -9.05 8.27
N GLN A 2 -12.47 -8.30 8.84
CA GLN A 2 -11.98 -7.08 8.18
C GLN A 2 -10.95 -7.44 7.10
N LYS A 3 -11.05 -6.73 5.97
CA LYS A 3 -10.25 -6.94 4.75
C LYS A 3 -9.27 -5.79 4.57
N ILE A 4 -7.99 -6.12 4.46
CA ILE A 4 -6.91 -5.14 4.33
C ILE A 4 -6.22 -5.30 2.98
N GLY A 5 -6.14 -4.21 2.21
CA GLY A 5 -5.28 -4.13 1.04
C GLY A 5 -3.86 -3.74 1.46
N LEU A 6 -2.85 -4.46 1.01
CA LEU A 6 -1.44 -4.20 1.28
C LEU A 6 -0.70 -3.96 -0.03
N VAL A 7 -0.34 -2.71 -0.29
CA VAL A 7 0.44 -2.32 -1.47
C VAL A 7 1.91 -2.19 -1.11
N VAL A 8 2.79 -2.85 -1.86
CA VAL A 8 4.23 -2.87 -1.61
C VAL A 8 4.98 -2.38 -2.83
N LYS A 9 5.83 -1.35 -2.66
CA LYS A 9 6.69 -0.87 -3.74
C LYS A 9 7.67 -1.96 -4.20
N LYS A 10 7.53 -2.41 -5.45
CA LYS A 10 8.44 -3.36 -6.11
C LYS A 10 9.85 -2.77 -6.22
N GLY A 11 10.86 -3.62 -6.05
CA GLY A 11 12.28 -3.23 -6.09
C GLY A 11 12.81 -2.58 -4.80
N ALA A 12 11.95 -2.11 -3.89
CA ALA A 12 12.38 -1.59 -2.60
C ALA A 12 12.53 -2.73 -1.57
N ARG A 13 13.78 -3.12 -1.27
CA ARG A 13 14.06 -4.22 -0.30
C ARG A 13 13.41 -3.99 1.06
N LYS A 14 13.46 -2.75 1.57
CA LYS A 14 12.82 -2.36 2.84
C LYS A 14 11.29 -2.54 2.79
N ALA A 15 10.65 -2.13 1.68
CA ALA A 15 9.20 -2.27 1.49
C ALA A 15 8.79 -3.73 1.52
N ARG A 16 9.52 -4.59 0.79
CA ARG A 16 9.23 -6.03 0.72
C ARG A 16 9.42 -6.72 2.06
N LYS A 17 10.46 -6.36 2.81
CA LYS A 17 10.68 -6.91 4.15
C LYS A 17 9.53 -6.50 5.10
N ALA A 18 9.25 -5.20 5.17
CA ALA A 18 8.16 -4.69 6.00
C ALA A 18 6.78 -5.24 5.58
N GLY A 19 6.54 -5.42 4.28
CA GLY A 19 5.31 -5.99 3.76
C GLY A 19 5.08 -7.42 4.23
N LYS A 20 6.13 -8.26 4.22
CA LYS A 20 6.05 -9.62 4.76
C LYS A 20 5.79 -9.64 6.26
N GLU A 21 6.46 -8.77 7.01
CA GLU A 21 6.28 -8.65 8.46
C GLU A 21 4.85 -8.20 8.80
N LEU A 22 4.35 -7.17 8.09
CA LEU A 22 3.01 -6.65 8.29
C LEU A 22 1.93 -7.65 7.85
N GLU A 23 2.12 -8.33 6.73
CA GLU A 23 1.21 -9.39 6.28
C GLU A 23 1.06 -10.49 7.33
N ALA A 24 2.18 -10.97 7.88
CA ALA A 24 2.17 -11.99 8.92
C ALA A 24 1.43 -11.49 10.17
N TRP A 25 1.75 -10.28 10.63
CA TRP A 25 1.10 -9.69 11.80
C TRP A 25 -0.41 -9.51 11.61
N LEU A 26 -0.86 -8.97 10.46
CA LEU A 26 -2.29 -8.80 10.16
C LEU A 26 -3.03 -10.14 10.13
N LYS A 27 -2.41 -11.18 9.55
CA LYS A 27 -2.98 -12.53 9.53
C LYS A 27 -3.06 -13.14 10.93
N GLU A 28 -2.07 -12.92 11.79
CA GLU A 28 -2.11 -13.34 13.19
C GLU A 28 -3.27 -12.67 13.96
N GLN A 29 -3.66 -11.46 13.59
CA GLN A 29 -4.86 -10.78 14.13
C GLN A 29 -6.18 -11.30 13.53
N GLY A 30 -6.14 -12.30 12.64
CA GLY A 30 -7.34 -12.86 12.00
C GLY A 30 -7.93 -12.00 10.88
N LEU A 31 -7.14 -11.09 10.31
CA LEU A 31 -7.55 -10.22 9.21
C LEU A 31 -7.27 -10.88 7.84
N GLU A 32 -8.14 -10.59 6.87
CA GLU A 32 -7.93 -11.03 5.49
C GLU A 32 -7.06 -10.02 4.75
N VAL A 33 -5.98 -10.45 4.10
CA VAL A 33 -4.97 -9.56 3.51
C VAL A 33 -4.81 -9.82 2.01
N PHE A 34 -4.98 -8.77 1.20
CA PHE A 34 -4.80 -8.78 -0.26
C PHE A 34 -3.53 -7.99 -0.63
N ILE A 35 -2.64 -8.57 -1.42
CA ILE A 35 -1.32 -7.96 -1.70
C ILE A 35 -1.21 -7.49 -3.13
N ASP A 36 -0.67 -6.29 -3.33
CA ASP A 36 -0.35 -5.71 -4.63
C ASP A 36 1.11 -5.22 -4.66
N GLU A 37 1.97 -5.89 -5.43
CA GLU A 37 3.35 -5.45 -5.65
C GLU A 37 3.43 -4.51 -6.86
N VAL A 38 3.57 -3.21 -6.60
CA VAL A 38 3.46 -2.18 -7.64
C VAL A 38 4.82 -1.62 -8.05
N GLU A 39 5.01 -1.43 -9.35
CA GLU A 39 6.15 -0.72 -9.93
C GLU A 39 5.68 0.58 -10.58
N VAL A 40 6.03 1.71 -9.98
CA VAL A 40 5.69 3.03 -10.52
C VAL A 40 6.77 3.44 -11.52
N LYS A 41 6.44 3.39 -12.82
CA LYS A 41 7.30 3.88 -13.91
C LYS A 41 6.90 5.31 -14.27
N ASN A 42 7.89 6.20 -14.41
CA ASN A 42 7.70 7.60 -14.80
C ASN A 42 7.46 7.75 -16.32
N SER A 43 6.45 7.05 -16.86
CA SER A 43 6.05 7.17 -18.26
C SER A 43 4.83 8.08 -18.37
N SER A 44 4.94 9.10 -19.23
CA SER A 44 3.89 10.06 -19.59
C SER A 44 2.64 9.42 -20.22
N GLU A 45 2.71 8.16 -20.67
CA GLU A 45 1.58 7.45 -21.30
C GLU A 45 0.50 6.99 -20.30
N SER A 46 0.80 6.91 -19.00
CA SER A 46 -0.06 6.25 -17.99
C SER A 46 -1.27 7.08 -17.53
N CYS A 47 -1.50 8.27 -18.11
CA CYS A 47 -2.50 9.22 -17.62
C CYS A 47 -3.96 8.89 -17.96
N ARG A 48 -4.24 7.94 -18.87
CA ARG A 48 -5.60 7.77 -19.42
C ARG A 48 -6.42 6.62 -18.83
N THR A 49 -5.81 5.71 -18.09
CA THR A 49 -6.50 4.55 -17.51
C THR A 49 -6.17 4.34 -16.04
N GLU A 50 -7.15 3.83 -15.30
CA GLU A 50 -6.95 3.35 -13.93
C GLU A 50 -5.96 2.16 -13.99
N PRO A 51 -4.92 2.15 -13.15
CA PRO A 51 -4.04 0.98 -13.07
C PRO A 51 -4.84 -0.23 -12.55
N PRO A 52 -4.56 -1.45 -13.02
CA PRO A 52 -5.15 -2.63 -12.42
C PRO A 52 -4.64 -2.81 -10.99
N SER A 53 -5.49 -3.31 -10.11
CA SER A 53 -5.13 -3.77 -8.77
C SER A 53 -5.86 -5.08 -8.46
N PRO A 54 -5.20 -6.07 -7.81
CA PRO A 54 -5.85 -7.27 -7.31
C PRO A 54 -6.62 -7.05 -6.00
N ILE A 55 -6.56 -5.83 -5.43
CA ILE A 55 -7.26 -5.47 -4.20
C ILE A 55 -8.76 -5.34 -4.50
N PRO A 56 -9.64 -6.06 -3.79
CA PRO A 56 -11.09 -5.95 -3.96
C PRO A 56 -11.63 -4.56 -3.63
N ASP A 57 -12.79 -4.22 -4.20
CA ASP A 57 -13.46 -2.95 -3.92
C ASP A 57 -14.06 -2.91 -2.50
N ASP A 58 -14.24 -4.04 -1.81
CA ASP A 58 -14.87 -4.11 -0.49
C ASP A 58 -13.87 -4.24 0.68
N VAL A 59 -12.66 -3.70 0.50
CA VAL A 59 -11.65 -3.62 1.58
C VAL A 59 -11.95 -2.48 2.56
N ASP A 60 -11.60 -2.67 3.83
CA ASP A 60 -11.85 -1.70 4.90
C ASP A 60 -10.72 -0.66 5.03
N LEU A 61 -9.50 -1.01 4.63
CA LEU A 61 -8.30 -0.17 4.71
C LEU A 61 -7.27 -0.61 3.68
N ILE A 62 -6.52 0.34 3.12
CA ILE A 62 -5.39 0.05 2.22
C ILE A 62 -4.11 0.65 2.80
N VAL A 63 -3.14 -0.20 3.12
CA VAL A 63 -1.82 0.20 3.60
C VAL A 63 -0.83 0.21 2.45
N VAL A 64 -0.13 1.33 2.26
CA VAL A 64 0.83 1.54 1.17
C VAL A 64 2.24 1.65 1.72
N LEU A 65 3.07 0.64 1.48
CA LEU A 65 4.48 0.61 1.84
C LEU A 65 5.32 1.17 0.68
N GLY A 66 5.55 2.47 0.69
CA GLY A 66 6.18 3.17 -0.43
C GLY A 66 6.42 4.66 -0.18
N GLY A 67 6.46 5.44 -1.25
CA GLY A 67 6.47 6.92 -1.18
C GLY A 67 5.24 7.50 -1.86
N ASP A 68 5.19 8.83 -1.97
CA ASP A 68 4.06 9.57 -2.55
C ASP A 68 3.64 9.05 -3.93
N GLY A 69 4.59 8.76 -4.82
CA GLY A 69 4.28 8.20 -6.14
C GLY A 69 3.58 6.83 -6.09
N THR A 70 3.91 6.00 -5.09
CA THR A 70 3.24 4.72 -4.86
C THR A 70 1.83 4.94 -4.32
N LEU A 71 1.68 5.84 -3.36
CA LEU A 71 0.38 6.19 -2.79
C LEU A 71 -0.58 6.76 -3.85
N LEU A 72 -0.11 7.69 -4.68
CA LEU A 72 -0.91 8.28 -5.76
C LEU A 72 -1.26 7.26 -6.86
N TYR A 73 -0.34 6.34 -7.17
CA TYR A 73 -0.64 5.21 -8.06
C TYR A 73 -1.76 4.35 -7.48
N THR A 74 -1.64 3.97 -6.20
CA THR A 74 -2.65 3.16 -5.51
C THR A 74 -3.99 3.85 -5.46
N ALA A 75 -4.05 5.14 -5.09
CA ALA A 75 -5.29 5.91 -5.01
C ALA A 75 -6.09 5.89 -6.33
N ARG A 76 -5.39 5.87 -7.47
CA ARG A 76 -6.03 5.70 -8.79
C ARG A 76 -6.49 4.27 -9.03
N ALA A 77 -5.69 3.28 -8.64
CA ALA A 77 -5.96 1.87 -8.90
C ALA A 77 -7.15 1.33 -8.09
N VAL A 78 -7.35 1.85 -6.88
CA VAL A 78 -8.37 1.40 -5.92
C VAL A 78 -9.49 2.41 -5.73
N ARG A 79 -9.63 3.39 -6.64
CA ARG A 79 -10.59 4.51 -6.51
C ARG A 79 -12.02 4.05 -6.20
N LYS A 80 -12.41 2.88 -6.70
CA LYS A 80 -13.75 2.30 -6.55
C LYS A 80 -14.03 1.76 -5.15
N SER A 81 -13.00 1.41 -4.36
CA SER A 81 -13.21 0.87 -3.02
C SER A 81 -13.75 1.93 -2.05
N GLY A 82 -13.36 3.19 -2.24
CA GLY A 82 -13.64 4.26 -1.28
C GLY A 82 -12.95 4.07 0.07
N ALA A 83 -12.11 3.04 0.22
CA ALA A 83 -11.42 2.72 1.46
C ALA A 83 -10.36 3.78 1.78
N PRO A 84 -10.13 4.10 3.06
CA PRO A 84 -9.04 4.97 3.46
C PRO A 84 -7.67 4.38 3.06
N LEU A 85 -6.74 5.26 2.69
CA LEU A 85 -5.36 4.88 2.39
C LEU A 85 -4.43 5.33 3.52
N LEU A 86 -3.57 4.42 3.99
CA LEU A 86 -2.52 4.67 4.97
C LEU A 86 -1.14 4.57 4.31
N GLY A 87 -0.48 5.71 4.12
CA GLY A 87 0.87 5.78 3.54
C GLY A 87 1.96 5.57 4.58
N VAL A 88 2.78 4.53 4.41
CA VAL A 88 3.92 4.23 5.29
C VAL A 88 5.24 4.53 4.56
N ASN A 89 6.00 5.45 5.14
CA ASN A 89 7.29 5.90 4.64
C ASN A 89 8.43 4.99 5.13
N LEU A 90 9.29 4.59 4.19
CA LEU A 90 10.38 3.62 4.41
C LEU A 90 11.77 4.26 4.57
N GLY A 91 11.83 5.60 4.68
CA GLY A 91 13.06 6.35 4.97
C GLY A 91 13.48 7.38 3.92
N GLY A 92 12.52 8.04 3.25
CA GLY A 92 12.74 9.24 2.43
C GLY A 92 11.92 10.43 2.92
N LEU A 93 12.06 11.60 2.31
CA LEU A 93 11.07 12.68 2.48
C LEU A 93 9.85 12.35 1.63
N GLY A 94 8.68 12.28 2.26
CA GLY A 94 7.37 12.14 1.61
C GLY A 94 6.43 13.15 2.22
N PHE A 95 5.57 13.74 1.39
CA PHE A 95 4.55 14.69 1.85
C PHE A 95 3.24 13.99 2.24
N LEU A 96 2.95 12.85 1.62
CA LEU A 96 1.68 12.15 1.78
C LEU A 96 1.83 10.84 2.57
N THR A 97 3.05 10.33 2.73
CA THR A 97 3.32 9.15 3.57
C THR A 97 3.71 9.59 4.98
N GLU A 98 2.71 9.61 5.87
CA GLU A 98 2.82 10.21 7.20
C GLU A 98 3.47 9.31 8.25
N ILE A 99 3.34 7.97 8.14
CA ILE A 99 3.79 7.05 9.20
C ILE A 99 5.15 6.45 8.87
N GLY A 100 6.10 6.55 9.79
CA GLY A 100 7.38 5.85 9.69
C GLY A 100 7.25 4.36 10.03
N LEU A 101 8.09 3.51 9.45
CA LEU A 101 8.11 2.07 9.75
C LEU A 101 8.17 1.72 11.25
N LYS A 102 8.77 2.60 12.07
CA LYS A 102 8.92 2.37 13.52
C LYS A 102 7.60 2.51 14.28
N ASP A 103 6.65 3.26 13.73
CA ASP A 103 5.38 3.59 14.37
C ASP A 103 4.23 2.72 13.83
N LEU A 104 4.58 1.67 13.05
CA LEU A 104 3.62 0.80 12.37
C LEU A 104 2.88 -0.15 13.33
N TYR A 105 3.50 -0.49 14.45
CA TYR A 105 2.95 -1.42 15.44
C TYR A 105 2.72 -0.68 16.76
N ALA A 106 1.53 -0.85 17.34
CA ALA A 106 1.29 -0.42 18.71
C ALA A 106 2.20 -1.25 19.63
N THR A 107 2.94 -0.56 20.50
CA THR A 107 3.76 -1.19 21.55
C THR A 107 2.89 -1.54 22.75
#